data_AF-A0A7R8C3J9-F1
#
_entry.id   AF-A0A7R8C3J9-F1
#
_cell.length_a   1.000
_cell.length_b   1.000
_cell.length_c   1.000
_cell.angle_alpha   90.00
_cell.angle_beta   90.00
_cell.angle_gamma   90.00
#
_symmetry.space_group_name_H-M   'P 1'
#
loop_
_entity.id
_entity.type
_entity.pdbx_description
1 polymer ?
#
loop_
_entity_poly.entity_id
_entity_poly.type
_entity_poly.pdbx_seq_one_letter_code
_entity_poly.pdbx_strand_id
1 'polypeptide(L)'
;MLAKEASFAGNNTDVHLIGKKLFQGVNMRDRCYLMKQVLNFTLEEVLFPQSDRFQSYMEQVVPFLANLSNMLSLCHISGDDQHIQQNMQQLKDTVKKLGESGKIKAIAEVDLLFMALKNSCIPKSEAGK
;
A
#
# COMPACT_ATOMS: atom_id res chain seq x y z
N MET A 1 -10.83 -9.77 -9.57
CA MET A 1 -9.63 -9.03 -9.07
C MET A 1 -9.96 -8.51 -7.69
N LEU A 2 -9.06 -8.71 -6.71
CA LEU A 2 -9.31 -8.39 -5.30
C LEU A 2 -9.82 -6.96 -5.07
N ALA A 3 -9.11 -5.98 -5.64
CA ALA A 3 -9.47 -4.55 -5.53
C ALA A 3 -10.90 -4.26 -6.00
N LYS A 4 -11.30 -4.84 -7.13
CA LYS A 4 -12.66 -4.69 -7.69
C LYS A 4 -13.70 -5.30 -6.76
N GLU A 5 -13.46 -6.48 -6.21
CA GLU A 5 -14.40 -7.15 -5.30
C GLU A 5 -14.60 -6.32 -4.02
N ALA A 6 -13.51 -5.84 -3.42
CA ALA A 6 -13.57 -5.00 -2.24
C ALA A 6 -14.23 -3.64 -2.50
N SER A 7 -14.08 -3.08 -3.71
CA SER A 7 -14.74 -1.82 -4.09
C SER A 7 -16.26 -1.92 -4.10
N PHE A 8 -16.83 -3.10 -4.40
CA PHE A 8 -18.27 -3.33 -4.34
C PHE A 8 -18.78 -3.54 -2.90
N ALA A 9 -17.93 -4.08 -2.02
CA ALA A 9 -18.27 -4.31 -0.62
C ALA A 9 -18.11 -3.05 0.26
N GLY A 10 -17.28 -2.10 -0.17
CA GLY A 10 -17.02 -0.86 0.56
C GLY A 10 -18.10 0.19 0.33
N ASN A 11 -18.43 0.95 1.38
CA ASN A 11 -19.18 2.18 1.20
C ASN A 11 -18.24 3.22 0.58
N ASN A 12 -18.49 3.63 -0.67
CA ASN A 12 -17.61 4.55 -1.39
C ASN A 12 -17.54 5.89 -0.66
N THR A 13 -16.40 6.15 -0.03
CA THR A 13 -16.02 7.48 0.45
C THR A 13 -15.00 8.08 -0.52
N ASP A 14 -15.08 9.39 -0.77
CA ASP A 14 -14.16 10.16 -1.64
C ASP A 14 -12.72 10.23 -1.12
N VAL A 15 -12.42 9.55 0.00
CA VAL A 15 -11.09 9.45 0.57
C VAL A 15 -10.28 8.45 -0.24
N HIS A 16 -9.16 8.90 -0.82
CA HIS A 16 -8.15 8.04 -1.41
C HIS A 16 -6.99 7.83 -0.43
N LEU A 17 -6.66 6.57 -0.13
CA LEU A 17 -5.54 6.24 0.75
C LEU A 17 -4.22 6.35 -0.02
N ILE A 18 -4.18 5.83 -1.24
CA ILE A 18 -2.99 5.82 -2.09
C ILE A 18 -3.15 6.90 -3.16
N GLY A 19 -2.73 8.11 -2.82
CA GLY A 19 -2.85 9.28 -3.69
C GLY A 19 -1.73 10.30 -3.51
N LYS A 20 -1.84 11.45 -4.20
CA LYS A 20 -0.79 12.48 -4.22
C LYS A 20 -0.31 12.92 -2.82
N LYS A 21 -1.22 12.97 -1.84
CA LYS A 21 -0.91 13.37 -0.46
C LYS A 21 0.11 12.45 0.21
N LEU A 22 0.06 11.15 -0.08
CA LEU A 22 0.99 10.16 0.46
C LEU A 22 2.46 10.45 0.08
N PHE A 23 2.67 11.08 -1.08
CA PHE A 23 4.00 11.40 -1.62
C PHE A 23 4.40 12.86 -1.38
N GLN A 24 3.61 13.63 -0.64
CA GLN A 24 3.89 15.05 -0.44
C GLN A 24 5.19 15.23 0.35
N GLY A 25 6.12 16.03 -0.18
CA GLY A 25 7.43 16.26 0.43
C GLY A 25 8.41 15.08 0.33
N VAL A 26 8.05 13.96 -0.31
CA VAL A 26 8.91 12.78 -0.43
C VAL A 26 9.72 12.81 -1.72
N ASN A 27 11.04 12.76 -1.60
CA ASN A 27 11.95 12.70 -2.75
C ASN A 27 11.67 11.45 -3.58
N MET A 28 11.78 11.56 -4.91
CA MET A 28 11.64 10.43 -5.83
C MET A 28 12.48 9.20 -5.43
N ARG A 29 13.71 9.42 -4.93
CA ARG A 29 14.62 8.35 -4.51
C ARG A 29 14.11 7.57 -3.30
N ASP A 30 13.32 8.22 -2.44
CA ASP A 30 12.84 7.62 -1.18
C ASP A 30 11.42 7.04 -1.33
N ARG A 31 10.79 7.18 -2.50
CA ARG A 31 9.43 6.69 -2.74
C ARG A 31 9.32 5.17 -2.64
N CYS A 32 10.34 4.41 -3.04
CA CYS A 32 10.31 2.96 -2.86
C CYS A 32 10.28 2.60 -1.37
N TYR A 33 11.08 3.29 -0.55
CA TYR A 33 11.08 3.09 0.90
C TYR A 33 9.75 3.47 1.54
N LEU A 34 9.13 4.57 1.14
CA LEU A 34 7.75 4.89 1.54
C LEU A 34 6.78 3.77 1.16
N MET A 35 6.84 3.29 -0.08
CA MET A 35 5.92 2.23 -0.54
C MET A 35 6.16 0.89 0.16
N LYS A 36 7.39 0.58 0.58
CA LYS A 36 7.67 -0.54 1.49
C LYS A 36 6.91 -0.38 2.81
N GLN A 37 6.94 0.80 3.43
CA GLN A 37 6.22 1.05 4.69
C GLN A 37 4.71 0.88 4.52
N VAL A 38 4.17 1.37 3.39
CA VAL A 38 2.75 1.21 3.03
C VAL A 38 2.41 -0.26 2.84
N LEU A 39 3.22 -1.00 2.08
CA LEU A 39 3.03 -2.43 1.83
C LEU A 39 3.01 -3.25 3.12
N ASN A 40 3.97 -3.01 4.02
CA ASN A 40 4.06 -3.72 5.28
C ASN A 40 2.83 -3.48 6.16
N PHE A 41 2.42 -2.20 6.28
CA PHE A 41 1.20 -1.87 6.99
C PHE A 41 -0.04 -2.50 6.36
N THR A 42 -0.17 -2.47 5.03
CA THR A 42 -1.31 -3.10 4.35
C THR A 42 -1.32 -4.60 4.57
N LEU A 43 -0.18 -5.28 4.61
CA LEU A 43 -0.14 -6.71 4.95
C LEU A 43 -0.59 -6.97 6.39
N GLU A 44 0.06 -6.31 7.36
CA GLU A 44 -0.09 -6.61 8.78
C GLU A 44 -1.43 -6.15 9.36
N GLU A 45 -1.88 -4.94 9.01
CA GLU A 45 -3.03 -4.29 9.65
C GLU A 45 -4.31 -4.40 8.81
N VAL A 46 -4.21 -4.81 7.55
CA VAL A 46 -5.35 -4.90 6.63
C VAL A 46 -5.54 -6.31 6.08
N LEU A 47 -4.57 -6.87 5.36
CA LEU A 47 -4.77 -8.11 4.62
C LEU A 47 -4.80 -9.34 5.52
N PHE A 48 -3.85 -9.51 6.45
CA PHE A 48 -3.89 -10.64 7.37
C PHE A 48 -5.14 -10.66 8.26
N PRO A 49 -5.59 -9.52 8.84
CA PRO A 49 -6.82 -9.46 9.62
C PRO A 49 -8.12 -9.64 8.81
N GLN A 50 -8.04 -9.70 7.48
CA GLN A 50 -9.20 -9.86 6.58
C GLN A 50 -9.03 -11.09 5.68
N SER A 51 -8.14 -12.01 6.06
CA SER A 51 -7.73 -13.16 5.25
C SER A 51 -8.86 -14.16 4.97
N ASP A 52 -9.89 -14.17 5.82
CA ASP A 52 -11.10 -14.96 5.69
C ASP A 52 -12.13 -14.38 4.70
N ARG A 53 -11.95 -13.13 4.28
CA ARG A 53 -12.81 -12.41 3.34
C ARG A 53 -12.21 -12.41 1.93
N PHE A 54 -13.06 -12.22 0.92
CA PHE A 54 -12.67 -12.17 -0.50
C PHE A 54 -11.85 -13.41 -0.91
N GLN A 55 -12.33 -14.58 -0.50
CA GLN A 55 -11.68 -15.88 -0.70
C GLN A 55 -11.33 -16.13 -2.18
N SER A 56 -10.34 -17.01 -2.39
CA SER A 56 -9.65 -17.26 -3.66
C SER A 56 -8.80 -16.11 -4.22
N TYR A 57 -9.22 -14.84 -4.09
CA TYR A 57 -8.37 -13.70 -4.47
C TYR A 57 -7.34 -13.40 -3.38
N MET A 58 -7.75 -13.41 -2.12
CA MET A 58 -6.88 -13.14 -0.99
C MET A 58 -5.74 -14.17 -0.89
N GLU A 59 -6.05 -15.45 -1.14
CA GLU A 59 -5.10 -16.57 -1.15
C GLU A 59 -3.98 -16.42 -2.19
N GLN A 60 -4.23 -15.69 -3.29
CA GLN A 60 -3.24 -15.45 -4.34
C GLN A 60 -2.47 -14.14 -4.10
N VAL A 61 -3.18 -13.08 -3.70
CA VAL A 61 -2.61 -11.73 -3.60
C VAL A 61 -1.74 -11.58 -2.34
N VAL A 62 -2.15 -12.14 -1.21
CA VAL A 62 -1.42 -12.00 0.06
C VAL A 62 -0.02 -12.61 -0.02
N PRO A 63 0.17 -13.87 -0.48
CA PRO A 63 1.52 -14.43 -0.62
C PRO A 63 2.39 -13.65 -1.60
N PHE A 64 1.80 -13.15 -2.70
CA PHE A 64 2.52 -12.34 -3.68
C PHE A 64 3.05 -11.03 -3.07
N LEU A 65 2.20 -10.29 -2.36
CA LEU A 65 2.57 -9.04 -1.69
C LEU A 65 3.54 -9.28 -0.52
N ALA A 66 3.38 -10.37 0.22
CA ALA A 66 4.32 -10.77 1.27
C ALA A 66 5.72 -11.07 0.71
N ASN A 67 5.80 -11.73 -0.45
CA ASN A 67 7.08 -11.95 -1.13
C ASN A 67 7.74 -10.63 -1.57
N LEU A 68 6.96 -9.68 -2.10
CA LEU A 68 7.47 -8.34 -2.42
C LEU A 68 7.96 -7.59 -1.17
N SER A 69 7.23 -7.67 -0.05
CA SER A 69 7.67 -7.09 1.23
C SER A 69 9.01 -7.68 1.69
N ASN A 70 9.16 -8.99 1.57
CA ASN A 70 10.41 -9.68 1.91
C ASN A 70 11.58 -9.23 1.01
N MET A 71 11.36 -9.07 -0.30
CA MET A 71 12.38 -8.53 -1.22
C MET A 71 12.81 -7.10 -0.84
N LEU A 72 11.90 -6.31 -0.29
CA LEU A 72 12.16 -4.94 0.15
C LEU A 72 12.69 -4.85 1.60
N SER A 73 12.85 -5.97 2.31
CA SER A 73 13.26 -6.00 3.73
C SER A 73 14.57 -5.24 3.99
N LEU A 74 15.54 -5.35 3.08
CA LEU A 74 16.84 -4.66 3.17
C LEU A 74 16.82 -3.20 2.67
N CYS A 75 15.74 -2.74 2.05
CA CYS A 75 15.60 -1.36 1.59
C CYS A 75 15.49 -0.41 2.78
N HIS A 76 16.42 0.54 2.85
CA HIS A 76 16.49 1.61 3.83
C HIS A 76 16.96 2.90 3.15
N ILE A 77 16.72 4.04 3.79
CA ILE A 77 17.22 5.34 3.31
C ILE A 77 18.35 5.83 4.22
N SER A 78 19.27 6.62 3.64
CA SER A 78 20.38 7.24 4.35
C SER A 78 20.04 8.71 4.63
N GLY A 79 19.11 8.97 5.54
CA GLY A 79 18.66 10.34 5.84
C GLY A 79 17.47 10.40 6.78
N ASP A 80 17.03 11.63 7.06
CA ASP A 80 15.82 11.90 7.85
C ASP A 80 14.57 11.40 7.11
N ASP A 81 13.78 10.57 7.79
CA ASP A 81 12.54 10.00 7.27
C ASP A 81 11.29 10.67 7.86
N GLN A 82 11.41 11.81 8.55
CA GLN A 82 10.30 12.49 9.22
C GLN A 82 9.08 12.72 8.32
N HIS A 83 9.26 13.19 7.08
CA HIS A 83 8.17 13.39 6.14
C HIS A 83 7.49 12.07 5.73
N ILE A 84 8.26 10.98 5.62
CA ILE A 84 7.75 9.65 5.31
C ILE A 84 6.93 9.12 6.49
N GLN A 85 7.45 9.26 7.71
CA GLN A 85 6.74 8.86 8.93
C GLN A 85 5.44 9.66 9.11
N GLN A 86 5.47 10.97 8.85
CA GLN A 86 4.27 11.81 8.91
C GLN A 86 3.21 11.38 7.89
N ASN A 87 3.59 11.16 6.63
CA ASN A 87 2.66 10.72 5.58
C ASN A 87 2.12 9.33 5.89
N MET A 88 2.96 8.44 6.40
CA MET A 88 2.57 7.10 6.80
C MET A 88 1.59 7.14 7.98
N GLN A 89 1.83 8.01 8.96
CA GLN A 89 0.93 8.18 10.11
C GLN A 89 -0.45 8.69 9.66
N GLN A 90 -0.52 9.65 8.74
CA GLN A 90 -1.80 10.12 8.20
C GLN A 90 -2.59 9.00 7.51
N LEU A 91 -1.91 8.13 6.76
CA LEU A 91 -2.54 6.96 6.14
C LEU A 91 -3.08 6.00 7.22
N LYS A 92 -2.26 5.66 8.22
CA LYS A 92 -2.65 4.80 9.35
C LYS A 92 -3.86 5.37 10.11
N ASP A 93 -3.82 6.65 10.43
CA ASP A 93 -4.89 7.35 11.16
C ASP A 93 -6.19 7.36 10.34
N THR A 94 -6.09 7.52 9.02
CA THR A 94 -7.26 7.48 8.13
C THR A 94 -7.89 6.08 8.12
N VAL A 95 -7.09 5.03 7.96
CA VAL A 95 -7.59 3.64 8.01
C VAL A 95 -8.23 3.36 9.37
N LYS A 96 -7.56 3.75 10.46
CA LYS A 96 -8.07 3.56 11.83
C LYS A 96 -9.38 4.32 12.07
N LYS A 97 -9.46 5.58 11.64
CA LYS A 97 -10.66 6.42 11.77
C LYS A 97 -11.86 5.83 11.03
N LEU A 98 -11.62 5.21 9.87
CA LEU A 98 -12.66 4.56 9.07
C LEU A 98 -13.00 3.15 9.56
N GLY A 99 -12.21 2.59 10.49
CA GLY A 99 -12.43 1.26 11.06
C GLY A 99 -12.45 0.17 9.98
N GLU A 100 -13.47 -0.68 10.01
CA GLU A 100 -13.63 -1.78 9.05
C GLU A 100 -13.76 -1.28 7.61
N SER A 101 -14.48 -0.18 7.39
CA SER A 101 -14.57 0.46 6.07
C SER A 101 -13.21 0.96 5.58
N GLY A 102 -12.31 1.32 6.50
CA GLY A 102 -10.93 1.70 6.19
C GLY A 102 -10.11 0.52 5.66
N LYS A 103 -10.27 -0.65 6.28
CA LYS A 103 -9.62 -1.89 5.82
C LYS A 103 -10.15 -2.30 4.45
N ILE A 104 -11.46 -2.29 4.25
CA ILE A 104 -12.07 -2.62 2.95
C ILE A 104 -11.61 -1.65 1.86
N LYS A 105 -11.53 -0.35 2.18
CA LYS A 105 -10.97 0.63 1.25
C LYS A 105 -9.51 0.35 0.90
N ALA A 106 -8.67 0.01 1.88
CA ALA A 106 -7.28 -0.35 1.61
C ALA A 106 -7.17 -1.59 0.70
N ILE A 107 -8.04 -2.59 0.87
CA ILE A 107 -8.13 -3.75 -0.04
C ILE A 107 -8.58 -3.31 -1.45
N ALA A 108 -9.55 -2.40 -1.53
CA ALA A 108 -10.07 -1.85 -2.78
C ALA A 108 -9.04 -1.03 -3.57
N GLU A 109 -7.97 -0.56 -2.93
CA GLU A 109 -6.87 0.21 -3.54
C GLU A 109 -5.57 -0.61 -3.68
N VAL A 110 -5.61 -1.94 -3.53
CA VAL A 110 -4.42 -2.81 -3.68
C VAL A 110 -3.83 -2.76 -5.10
N ASP A 111 -4.62 -2.47 -6.12
CA ASP A 111 -4.13 -2.22 -7.48
C ASP A 111 -3.32 -0.91 -7.57
N LEU A 112 -3.76 0.15 -6.90
CA LEU A 112 -3.02 1.40 -6.77
C LEU A 112 -1.73 1.19 -5.97
N LEU A 113 -1.77 0.41 -4.89
CA LEU A 113 -0.57 0.00 -4.12
C LEU A 113 0.45 -0.67 -5.05
N PHE A 114 0.01 -1.66 -5.81
CA PHE A 114 0.86 -2.39 -6.73
C PHE A 114 1.49 -1.49 -7.80
N MET A 115 0.69 -0.62 -8.42
CA MET A 115 1.18 0.33 -9.42
C MET A 115 2.15 1.35 -8.83
N ALA A 116 1.88 1.85 -7.63
CA ALA A 116 2.75 2.78 -6.93
C ALA A 116 4.08 2.13 -6.52
N LEU A 117 4.07 0.88 -6.05
CA LEU A 117 5.27 0.08 -5.79
C LEU A 117 6.09 -0.06 -7.07
N LYS A 118 5.47 -0.51 -8.17
CA LYS A 118 6.14 -0.69 -9.46
C LYS A 118 6.83 0.61 -9.92
N ASN A 119 6.11 1.72 -9.87
CA ASN A 119 6.62 3.01 -10.33
C ASN A 119 7.67 3.64 -9.41
N SER A 120 7.71 3.24 -8.14
CA SER A 120 8.63 3.79 -7.15
C SER A 120 9.90 2.96 -6.98
N CYS A 121 9.80 1.63 -7.19
CA CYS A 121 10.88 0.69 -6.90
C CYS A 121 11.62 0.17 -8.14
N ILE A 122 11.04 0.29 -9.35
CA ILE A 122 11.72 -0.12 -10.58
C ILE A 122 12.36 1.12 -11.23
N PRO A 123 13.67 1.11 -11.52
CA PRO A 123 14.33 2.17 -12.27
C PRO A 123 13.71 2.34 -13.65
N LYS A 124 13.54 3.59 -14.10
CA LYS A 124 12.98 3.88 -15.43
C LYS A 124 13.81 3.34 -16.61
N SER A 125 15.03 2.84 -16.37
CA SER A 125 15.90 2.26 -17.41
C SER A 125 15.49 0.86 -17.87
N GLU A 126 14.57 0.17 -17.18
CA GLU A 126 14.16 -1.21 -17.50
C GLU A 126 12.71 -1.32 -18.03
N ALA A 127 11.99 -0.21 -18.17
CA ALA A 127 10.61 -0.20 -18.69
C ALA A 127 10.51 -0.09 -20.22
N GLY A 128 11.62 -0.34 -20.94
CA GLY A 128 11.73 -0.12 -22.39
C GLY A 128 12.87 -0.89 -23.05
N LYS A 129 12.95 -2.20 -22.79
CA LYS A 129 13.59 -3.17 -23.69
C LYS A 129 12.63 -4.33 -23.93
#